data_AF-A0A4U9D0R2-F1
#
_entry.id   AF-A0A4U9D0R2-F1
#
_cell.length_a   1.000
_cell.length_b   1.000
_cell.length_c   1.000
_cell.angle_alpha   90.00
_cell.angle_beta   90.00
_cell.angle_gamma   90.00
#
_symmetry.space_group_name_H-M   'P 1'
#
loop_
_entity.id
_entity.type
_entity.pdbx_description
1 polymer ?
#
loop_
_entity_poly.entity_id
_entity_poly.type
_entity_poly.pdbx_seq_one_letter_code
_entity_poly.pdbx_strand_id
1 'polypeptide(L)'
;MKRKTGGKKISISEEGRRLHAENQQSLADIRERLQARMVGCELRKNPQMKRALENFKAVLDLKVNQQAISEAQLKQIIAVIDRAAMEISQLD
;
A
#
# COMPACT_ATOMS: atom_id res chain seq x y z
N MET A 1 17.69 39.11 31.70
CA MET A 1 17.70 38.96 30.22
C MET A 1 16.31 38.59 29.72
N LYS A 2 15.61 39.52 29.05
CA LYS A 2 14.31 39.24 28.41
C LYS A 2 14.55 38.52 27.09
N ARG A 3 14.14 37.25 26.97
CA ARG A 3 14.00 36.58 25.66
C ARG A 3 12.57 36.79 25.17
N LYS A 4 12.39 37.67 24.18
CA LYS A 4 11.16 37.77 23.40
C LYS A 4 11.17 36.65 22.35
N THR A 5 10.45 35.56 22.60
CA THR A 5 10.06 34.61 21.55
C THR A 5 8.62 34.92 21.14
N GLY A 6 8.48 35.89 20.23
CA GLY A 6 7.20 36.24 19.61
C GLY A 6 6.82 35.23 18.53
N GLY A 7 6.52 33.99 18.90
CA GLY A 7 5.84 33.04 18.03
C GLY A 7 4.33 33.17 18.24
N LYS A 8 3.55 33.40 17.17
CA LYS A 8 2.09 33.31 17.27
C LYS A 8 1.73 31.88 17.73
N LYS A 9 1.11 31.74 18.90
CA LYS A 9 0.54 30.46 19.35
C LYS A 9 -0.63 30.14 18.40
N ILE A 10 -0.42 29.23 17.46
CA ILE A 10 -1.48 28.71 16.62
C ILE A 10 -2.23 27.68 17.46
N SER A 11 -3.47 27.98 17.82
CA SER A 11 -4.38 27.08 18.52
C SER A 11 -5.55 26.73 17.59
N ILE A 12 -5.97 25.46 17.56
CA ILE A 12 -7.11 25.01 16.78
C ILE A 12 -8.38 25.68 17.35
N SER A 13 -9.17 26.32 16.49
CA SER A 13 -10.46 26.91 16.89
C SER A 13 -11.47 25.80 17.22
N GLU A 14 -12.53 26.15 17.95
CA GLU A 14 -13.60 25.20 18.27
C GLU A 14 -14.33 24.69 17.02
N GLU A 15 -14.55 25.60 16.06
CA GLU A 15 -15.02 25.26 14.71
C GLU A 15 -14.06 24.28 14.00
N GLY A 16 -12.76 24.50 14.10
CA GLY A 16 -11.75 23.59 13.54
C GLY A 16 -11.78 22.20 14.19
N ARG A 17 -12.03 22.11 15.51
CA ARG A 17 -12.21 20.83 16.20
C ARG A 17 -13.47 20.11 15.73
N ARG A 18 -14.58 20.84 15.59
CA ARG A 18 -15.85 20.29 15.12
C ARG A 18 -15.75 19.77 13.68
N LEU A 19 -15.19 20.57 12.76
CA LEU A 19 -14.95 20.16 11.38
C LEU A 19 -14.01 18.95 11.30
N HIS A 20 -12.99 18.87 12.17
CA HIS A 20 -12.10 17.71 12.21
C HIS A 20 -12.84 16.44 12.67
N ALA A 21 -13.69 16.54 13.69
CA ALA A 21 -14.49 15.43 14.19
C ALA A 21 -15.53 14.96 13.15
N GLU A 22 -16.24 15.89 12.51
CA GLU A 22 -17.21 15.60 11.45
C GLU A 22 -16.57 14.88 10.25
N ASN A 23 -15.32 15.24 9.91
CA ASN A 23 -14.60 14.67 8.78
C ASN A 23 -13.70 13.47 9.12
N GLN A 24 -13.67 13.03 10.38
CA GLN A 24 -12.71 12.04 10.86
C GLN A 24 -12.81 10.71 10.10
N GLN A 25 -14.04 10.25 9.83
CA GLN A 25 -14.28 9.02 9.07
C GLN A 25 -13.83 9.16 7.61
N SER A 26 -14.24 10.23 6.93
CA SER A 26 -13.85 10.45 5.53
C SER A 26 -12.33 10.58 5.36
N LEU A 27 -11.64 11.22 6.32
CA LEU A 27 -10.19 11.28 6.35
C LEU A 27 -9.55 9.91 6.56
N ALA A 28 -10.14 9.04 7.40
CA ALA A 28 -9.69 7.66 7.56
C ALA A 28 -9.82 6.87 6.24
N ASP A 29 -10.97 6.94 5.57
CA ASP A 29 -11.20 6.26 4.29
C ASP A 29 -10.26 6.76 3.18
N ILE A 30 -9.95 8.06 3.16
CA ILE A 30 -8.97 8.63 2.24
C ILE A 30 -7.56 8.10 2.55
N ARG A 31 -7.19 8.05 3.84
CA ARG A 31 -5.89 7.56 4.27
C ARG A 31 -5.68 6.09 3.91
N GLU A 32 -6.68 5.25 4.12
CA GLU A 32 -6.61 3.83 3.75
C GLU A 32 -6.42 3.65 2.24
N ARG A 33 -7.19 4.37 1.42
CA ARG A 33 -7.03 4.35 -0.05
C ARG A 33 -5.65 4.83 -0.50
N LEU A 34 -5.11 5.86 0.14
CA LEU A 34 -3.75 6.35 -0.14
C LEU A 34 -2.70 5.29 0.25
N GLN A 35 -2.82 4.68 1.42
CA GLN A 35 -1.92 3.62 1.87
C GLN A 35 -1.97 2.40 0.95
N ALA A 36 -3.16 1.96 0.53
CA ALA A 36 -3.32 0.86 -0.42
C ALA A 36 -2.64 1.15 -1.77
N ARG A 37 -2.68 2.39 -2.25
CA ARG A 37 -1.97 2.82 -3.47
C ARG A 37 -0.46 2.94 -3.28
N MET A 38 -0.03 3.32 -2.07
CA MET A 38 1.39 3.35 -1.70
C MET A 38 2.02 1.95 -1.65
N VAL A 39 1.22 0.89 -1.45
CA VAL A 39 1.71 -0.48 -1.59
C VAL A 39 2.28 -0.68 -3.01
N GLY A 40 3.56 -1.05 -3.06
CA GLY A 40 4.32 -1.20 -4.30
C GLY A 40 4.76 0.12 -4.96
N CYS A 41 4.63 1.27 -4.31
CA CYS A 41 5.15 2.54 -4.84
C CYS A 41 6.66 2.47 -5.07
N GLU A 42 7.42 2.01 -4.07
CA GLU A 42 8.87 1.78 -4.21
C GLU A 42 9.19 0.73 -5.28
N LEU A 43 8.39 -0.34 -5.35
CA LEU A 43 8.57 -1.39 -6.35
C LEU A 43 8.43 -0.88 -7.79
N ARG A 44 7.59 0.15 -8.00
CA ARG A 44 7.35 0.74 -9.33
C ARG A 44 8.41 1.77 -9.74
N LYS A 45 9.28 2.23 -8.82
CA LYS A 45 10.36 3.17 -9.15
C LYS A 45 11.46 2.53 -9.99
N ASN A 46 11.72 1.24 -9.77
CA ASN A 46 12.69 0.48 -10.56
C ASN A 46 11.99 -0.12 -11.80
N PRO A 47 12.41 0.23 -13.04
CA PRO A 47 11.77 -0.28 -14.26
C PRO A 47 11.83 -1.81 -14.41
N GLN A 48 12.92 -2.45 -13.95
CA GLN A 48 13.05 -3.92 -14.00
C GLN A 48 12.10 -4.59 -13.01
N MET A 49 11.98 -4.06 -11.79
CA MET A 49 11.03 -4.55 -10.80
C MET A 49 9.59 -4.38 -11.30
N LYS A 50 9.25 -3.22 -11.87
CA LYS A 50 7.93 -2.97 -12.47
C LYS A 50 7.62 -4.01 -13.56
N ARG A 51 8.56 -4.23 -14.49
CA ARG A 51 8.39 -5.22 -15.57
C ARG A 51 8.22 -6.64 -15.03
N ALA A 52 9.00 -7.03 -14.01
CA ALA A 52 8.89 -8.35 -13.39
C ALA A 52 7.50 -8.56 -12.76
N LEU A 53 6.97 -7.56 -12.07
CA LEU A 53 5.63 -7.59 -11.48
C LEU A 53 4.52 -7.65 -12.55
N GLU A 54 4.67 -6.88 -13.64
CA GLU A 54 3.71 -6.90 -14.75
C GLU A 54 3.67 -8.27 -15.45
N ASN A 55 4.84 -8.87 -15.71
CA ASN A 55 4.94 -10.23 -16.24
C ASN A 55 4.28 -11.25 -15.31
N PHE A 56 4.56 -11.16 -14.01
CA PHE A 56 4.00 -12.06 -13.02
C PHE A 56 2.46 -11.98 -12.99
N LYS A 57 1.92 -10.75 -12.97
CA LYS A 57 0.47 -10.53 -13.03
C LYS A 57 -0.15 -11.08 -14.31
N ALA A 58 0.49 -10.89 -15.47
CA ALA A 58 -0.02 -11.37 -16.75
C ALA A 58 -0.12 -12.91 -16.79
N VAL A 59 0.90 -13.61 -16.28
CA VAL A 59 0.87 -15.08 -16.20
C VAL A 59 -0.21 -15.57 -15.24
N LEU A 60 -0.36 -14.93 -14.07
CA LEU A 60 -1.41 -15.29 -13.12
C LEU A 60 -2.81 -15.05 -13.68
N ASP A 61 -3.03 -13.92 -14.35
CA ASP A 61 -4.31 -13.61 -14.98
C ASP A 61 -4.67 -14.66 -16.04
N LEU A 62 -3.70 -15.02 -16.89
CA LEU A 62 -3.88 -16.09 -17.88
C LEU A 62 -4.21 -17.43 -17.23
N LYS A 63 -3.49 -17.81 -16.15
CA LYS A 63 -3.63 -19.14 -15.53
C LYS A 63 -4.82 -19.29 -14.61
N VAL A 64 -5.19 -18.23 -13.89
CA VAL A 64 -6.23 -18.28 -12.86
C VAL A 64 -7.55 -17.74 -13.36
N ASN A 65 -7.55 -16.66 -14.16
CA ASN A 65 -8.79 -16.00 -14.58
C ASN A 65 -9.25 -16.43 -15.96
N GLN A 66 -8.32 -16.69 -16.90
CA GLN A 66 -8.66 -16.96 -18.30
C GLN A 66 -8.66 -18.45 -18.67
N GLN A 67 -8.12 -19.33 -17.83
CA GLN A 67 -8.07 -20.78 -18.05
C GLN A 67 -8.83 -21.51 -16.95
N ALA A 68 -9.46 -22.64 -17.30
CA ALA A 68 -10.01 -23.54 -16.30
C ALA A 68 -8.87 -24.14 -15.47
N ILE A 69 -8.78 -23.75 -14.21
CA ILE A 69 -7.74 -24.21 -13.29
C ILE A 69 -8.34 -25.17 -12.26
N SER A 70 -7.65 -26.29 -12.01
CA SER A 70 -8.02 -27.21 -10.93
C SER A 70 -7.60 -26.66 -9.57
N GLU A 71 -8.29 -27.09 -8.51
CA GLU A 71 -7.92 -26.72 -7.13
C GLU A 71 -6.46 -27.12 -6.80
N ALA A 72 -5.99 -28.27 -7.33
CA ALA A 72 -4.62 -28.71 -7.15
C ALA A 72 -3.60 -27.76 -7.80
N GLN A 73 -3.88 -27.27 -9.01
CA GLN A 73 -3.02 -26.29 -9.69
C GLN A 73 -3.05 -24.94 -8.98
N LEU A 74 -4.21 -24.50 -8.49
CA LEU A 74 -4.31 -23.27 -7.72
C LEU A 74 -3.45 -23.35 -6.43
N LYS A 75 -3.51 -24.48 -5.71
CA LYS A 75 -2.65 -24.73 -4.54
C LYS A 75 -1.16 -24.69 -4.89
N GLN A 76 -0.78 -25.24 -6.05
CA GLN A 76 0.61 -25.18 -6.51
C GLN A 76 1.07 -23.74 -6.80
N ILE A 77 0.23 -22.93 -7.45
CA ILE A 77 0.54 -21.50 -7.70
C ILE A 77 0.74 -20.75 -6.39
N ILE A 78 -0.15 -20.95 -5.41
CA ILE A 78 -0.03 -20.34 -4.08
C ILE A 78 1.28 -20.75 -3.41
N ALA A 79 1.61 -22.06 -3.40
CA ALA A 79 2.84 -22.56 -2.79
C ALA A 79 4.11 -21.97 -3.44
N VAL A 80 4.09 -21.70 -4.76
CA VAL A 80 5.20 -21.03 -5.45
C VAL A 80 5.33 -19.57 -5.00
N ILE A 81 4.22 -18.85 -4.86
CA ILE A 81 4.20 -17.46 -4.37
C ILE A 81 4.76 -17.39 -2.95
N ASP A 82 4.27 -18.26 -2.05
CA ASP A 82 4.70 -18.28 -0.65
C ASP A 82 6.19 -18.57 -0.51
N ARG A 83 6.71 -19.50 -1.33
CA ARG A 83 8.14 -19.79 -1.38
C ARG A 83 8.95 -18.59 -1.84
N ALA A 84 8.54 -17.93 -2.93
CA ALA A 84 9.23 -16.74 -3.42
C ALA A 84 9.23 -15.62 -2.38
N ALA A 85 8.13 -15.42 -1.65
CA ALA A 85 8.05 -14.46 -0.57
C ALA A 85 9.00 -14.80 0.59
N MET A 86 9.05 -16.08 0.99
CA MET A 86 9.98 -16.57 2.01
C MET A 86 11.44 -16.36 1.59
N GLU A 87 11.80 -16.72 0.36
CA GLU A 87 13.16 -16.52 -0.18
C GLU A 87 13.56 -15.04 -0.18
N ILE A 88 12.68 -14.14 -0.63
CA ILE A 88 12.95 -12.69 -0.63
C ILE A 88 13.13 -12.17 0.80
N SER A 89 12.35 -12.67 1.77
CA SER A 89 12.44 -12.24 3.18
C SER A 89 13.77 -12.61 3.86
N GLN A 90 14.53 -13.53 3.27
CA GLN A 90 15.82 -14.00 3.77
C GLN A 90 17.02 -13.34 3.07
N LEU A 91 16.79 -12.48 2.07
CA LEU A 91 17.85 -11.69 1.44
C LEU A 91 18.29 -10.57 2.40
N ASP A 92 19.60 -10.44 2.59
CA ASP A 92 20.24 -9.46 3.50
C ASP A 92 19.89 -8.00 3.17
#